data_AF-A0A349ZRU2-F1
#
_entry.id   AF-A0A349ZRU2-F1
#
_cell.length_a   1.000
_cell.length_b   1.000
_cell.length_c   1.000
_cell.angle_alpha   90.00
_cell.angle_beta   90.00
_cell.angle_gamma   90.00
#
_symmetry.space_group_name_H-M   'P 1'
#
loop_
_entity.id
_entity.type
_entity.pdbx_description
1 polymer ?
#
loop_
_entity_poly.entity_id
_entity_poly.type
_entity_poly.pdbx_seq_one_letter_code
_entity_poly.pdbx_strand_id
1 'polypeptide(L)'
;MEGLLNFITAVCGRIQVISDLFWDFPTNFEGYANIPVLGNFSLAVILLIGSGIYFTVRLRFIQVRRFSYGIRILKNSRAKDSKTGISPLAAFFLSTAMRVGPGNILGVTGAVSVGGPGALLWMWISAFFGMATAFVESTLSQ
;
A
#
# COMPACT_ATOMS: atom_id res chain seq x y z
N MET A 1 -1.54 -36.68 1.26
CA MET A 1 -1.15 -35.28 1.56
C MET A 1 -0.52 -34.62 0.33
N GLU A 2 0.41 -35.28 -0.37
CA GLU A 2 1.04 -34.74 -1.60
C GLU A 2 0.06 -34.43 -2.74
N GLY A 3 -1.00 -35.24 -2.94
CA GLY A 3 -2.02 -34.95 -3.96
C GLY A 3 -2.76 -33.62 -3.72
N LEU A 4 -3.00 -33.25 -2.45
CA LEU A 4 -3.60 -31.97 -2.08
C LEU A 4 -2.62 -30.81 -2.33
N LEU A 5 -1.34 -30.99 -2.00
CA LEU A 5 -0.30 -30.00 -2.22
C LEU A 5 -0.05 -29.74 -3.71
N ASN A 6 -0.04 -30.80 -4.52
CA ASN A 6 0.10 -30.69 -5.98
C ASN A 6 -1.11 -30.00 -6.61
N PHE A 7 -2.32 -30.29 -6.12
CA PHE A 7 -3.53 -29.57 -6.55
C PHE A 7 -3.47 -28.08 -6.19
N ILE A 8 -3.12 -27.75 -4.93
CA ILE A 8 -2.97 -26.35 -4.48
C ILE A 8 -1.93 -25.63 -5.33
N THR A 9 -0.76 -26.25 -5.57
CA THR A 9 0.31 -25.67 -6.38
C THR A 9 -0.14 -25.44 -7.83
N ALA A 10 -0.90 -26.37 -8.41
CA ALA A 10 -1.45 -26.22 -9.76
C ALA A 10 -2.45 -25.05 -9.84
N VAL A 11 -3.29 -24.87 -8.81
CA VAL A 11 -4.23 -23.73 -8.72
C VAL A 11 -3.48 -22.42 -8.53
N CYS A 12 -2.54 -22.36 -7.59
CA CYS A 12 -1.68 -21.19 -7.35
C CYS A 12 -0.91 -20.80 -8.62
N GLY A 13 -0.36 -21.77 -9.35
CA GLY A 13 0.33 -21.51 -10.61
C GLY A 13 -0.57 -20.87 -11.66
N ARG A 14 -1.84 -21.30 -11.77
CA ARG A 14 -2.81 -20.65 -12.70
C ARG A 14 -3.13 -19.21 -12.30
N ILE A 15 -3.25 -18.94 -11.00
CA ILE A 15 -3.49 -17.57 -10.49
C ILE A 15 -2.25 -16.71 -10.72
N GLN A 16 -1.06 -17.27 -10.52
CA GLN A 16 0.21 -16.55 -10.65
C GLN A 16 0.41 -16.05 -12.08
N VAL A 17 0.06 -16.82 -13.12
CA VAL A 17 0.10 -16.34 -14.51
C VAL A 17 -0.74 -15.08 -14.71
N ILE A 18 -1.93 -15.01 -14.10
CA ILE A 18 -2.78 -13.82 -14.19
C ILE A 18 -2.19 -12.69 -13.36
N SER A 19 -1.67 -13.00 -12.17
CA SER A 19 -1.01 -12.03 -11.30
C SER A 19 0.17 -11.37 -12.01
N ASP A 20 1.07 -12.15 -12.60
CA ASP A 20 2.28 -11.70 -13.30
C ASP A 20 1.91 -10.89 -14.54
N LEU A 21 0.81 -11.23 -15.23
CA LEU A 21 0.30 -10.42 -16.35
C LEU A 21 0.03 -8.97 -15.92
N PHE A 22 -0.59 -8.76 -14.75
CA PHE A 22 -0.92 -7.41 -14.26
C PHE A 22 0.24 -6.74 -13.53
N TRP A 23 0.99 -7.49 -12.72
CA TRP A 23 2.10 -6.97 -11.94
C TRP A 23 3.31 -6.65 -12.80
N ASP A 24 3.56 -7.38 -13.89
CA ASP A 24 4.67 -7.11 -14.82
C ASP A 24 4.20 -6.34 -16.06
N PHE A 25 2.98 -5.79 -16.08
CA PHE A 25 2.57 -4.89 -17.15
C PHE A 25 3.24 -3.51 -16.98
N PRO A 26 3.79 -2.87 -18.03
CA PRO A 26 4.03 -3.33 -19.41
C PRO A 26 5.44 -3.92 -19.64
N THR A 27 6.19 -4.24 -18.57
CA THR A 27 7.54 -4.85 -18.69
C THR A 27 7.51 -6.21 -19.39
N ASN A 28 6.34 -6.87 -19.46
CA ASN A 28 6.08 -8.06 -20.28
C ASN A 28 6.27 -7.85 -21.80
N PHE A 29 6.27 -6.61 -22.31
CA PHE A 29 6.49 -6.32 -23.73
C PHE A 29 7.95 -5.97 -24.00
N GLU A 30 8.59 -6.69 -24.94
CA GLU A 30 10.00 -6.48 -25.30
C GLU A 30 10.32 -5.03 -25.69
N GLY A 31 9.40 -4.34 -26.38
CA GLY A 31 9.57 -2.93 -26.75
C GLY A 31 9.66 -1.98 -25.56
N TYR A 32 9.01 -2.29 -24.43
CA TYR A 32 9.08 -1.48 -23.20
C TYR A 32 10.25 -1.89 -22.31
N ALA A 33 10.55 -3.20 -22.25
CA ALA A 33 11.69 -3.73 -21.50
C ALA A 33 13.04 -3.14 -21.97
N ASN A 34 13.14 -2.81 -23.26
CA ASN A 34 14.34 -2.20 -23.85
C ASN A 34 14.52 -0.71 -23.52
N ILE A 35 13.56 -0.05 -22.86
CA ILE A 35 13.70 1.36 -22.47
C ILE A 35 14.64 1.45 -21.26
N PRO A 36 15.73 2.25 -21.33
CA PRO A 36 16.64 2.38 -20.20
C PRO A 36 15.91 2.95 -18.99
N VAL A 37 16.13 2.33 -17.83
CA VAL A 37 15.52 2.65 -16.52
C VAL A 37 14.02 2.32 -16.42
N LEU A 38 13.19 2.77 -17.38
CA LEU A 38 11.74 2.53 -17.36
C LEU A 38 11.37 1.06 -17.52
N GLY A 39 12.11 0.30 -18.32
CA GLY A 39 11.85 -1.13 -18.56
C GLY A 39 11.99 -2.02 -17.31
N ASN A 40 12.58 -1.51 -16.23
CA ASN A 40 12.72 -2.23 -14.95
C ASN A 40 11.59 -1.96 -13.96
N PHE A 41 10.74 -0.96 -14.22
CA PHE A 41 9.65 -0.60 -13.33
C PHE A 41 8.31 -0.96 -13.94
N SER A 42 7.57 -1.83 -13.25
CA SER A 42 6.17 -2.08 -13.56
C SER A 42 5.36 -0.78 -13.49
N LEU A 43 4.33 -0.68 -14.34
CA LEU A 43 3.41 0.46 -14.32
C LEU A 43 2.69 0.58 -12.98
N ALA A 44 2.44 -0.51 -12.26
CA ALA A 44 1.88 -0.45 -10.92
C ALA A 44 2.78 0.35 -9.97
N VAL A 45 4.09 0.09 -10.00
CA VAL A 45 5.08 0.80 -9.16
C VAL A 45 5.15 2.28 -9.57
N ILE A 46 5.21 2.55 -10.88
CA ILE A 46 5.24 3.91 -11.41
C ILE A 46 4.00 4.70 -10.99
N LEU A 47 2.80 4.11 -11.09
CA LEU A 47 1.56 4.77 -10.71
C LEU A 47 1.46 4.97 -9.20
N LEU A 48 1.78 3.96 -8.39
CA LEU A 48 1.67 4.06 -6.93
C LEU A 48 2.63 5.10 -6.36
N ILE A 49 3.91 5.04 -6.74
CA ILE A 49 4.91 5.99 -6.26
C ILE A 49 4.73 7.36 -6.94
N GLY A 50 4.47 7.39 -8.24
CA GLY A 50 4.28 8.62 -9.00
C GLY A 50 3.06 9.41 -8.54
N SER A 51 1.91 8.76 -8.33
CA SER A 51 0.72 9.40 -7.77
C SER A 51 0.95 9.88 -6.33
N GLY A 52 1.63 9.08 -5.51
CA GLY A 52 1.96 9.46 -4.13
C GLY A 52 2.86 10.70 -4.07
N ILE A 53 3.88 10.78 -4.92
CA ILE A 53 4.74 11.97 -5.05
C ILE A 53 3.92 13.16 -5.57
N TYR A 54 3.14 12.96 -6.63
CA TYR A 54 2.30 14.02 -7.22
C TYR A 54 1.33 14.62 -6.19
N PHE A 55 0.57 13.79 -5.47
CA PHE A 55 -0.35 14.26 -4.44
C PHE A 55 0.37 14.86 -3.24
N THR A 56 1.52 14.32 -2.85
CA THR A 56 2.34 14.89 -1.77
C THR A 56 2.76 16.32 -2.11
N VAL A 57 3.28 16.57 -3.32
CA VAL A 57 3.69 17.90 -3.75
C VAL A 57 2.48 18.82 -3.92
N ARG A 58 1.42 18.33 -4.59
CA ARG A 58 0.22 19.14 -4.88
C ARG A 58 -0.52 19.56 -3.62
N LEU A 59 -0.58 18.68 -2.60
CA LEU A 59 -1.19 18.95 -1.30
C LEU A 59 -0.22 19.61 -0.31
N ARG A 60 0.99 19.98 -0.75
CA ARG A 60 2.02 20.67 0.05
C ARG A 60 2.41 19.88 1.31
N PHE A 61 2.79 18.62 1.13
CA PHE A 61 3.20 17.68 2.19
C PHE A 61 2.14 17.55 3.28
N ILE A 62 0.90 17.26 2.87
CA ILE A 62 -0.25 17.16 3.77
C ILE A 62 -0.05 16.13 4.89
N GLN A 63 0.62 15.02 4.60
CA GLN A 63 0.94 13.97 5.55
C GLN A 63 1.83 14.45 6.70
N VAL A 64 2.62 15.52 6.51
CA VAL A 64 3.40 16.15 7.60
C VAL A 64 2.57 17.27 8.24
N ARG A 65 2.00 18.16 7.42
CA ARG A 65 1.28 19.36 7.89
C ARG A 65 0.05 19.06 8.74
N ARG A 66 -0.70 18.01 8.40
CA ARG A 66 -1.97 17.65 9.06
C ARG A 66 -1.83 16.51 10.07
N PHE A 67 -0.66 15.90 10.20
CA PHE A 67 -0.42 14.80 11.13
C PHE A 67 -0.75 15.18 12.58
N SER A 68 -0.19 16.29 13.07
CA SER A 68 -0.42 16.76 14.44
C SER A 68 -1.88 17.12 14.69
N TYR A 69 -2.58 17.62 13.67
CA TYR A 69 -4.02 17.91 13.74
C TYR A 69 -4.83 16.61 13.85
N GLY A 70 -4.50 15.58 13.07
CA GLY A 70 -5.12 14.26 13.17
C GLY A 70 -4.95 13.64 14.55
N ILE A 71 -3.73 13.67 15.10
CA ILE A 71 -3.47 13.18 16.47
C ILE A 71 -4.30 13.95 17.51
N ARG A 72 -4.44 15.27 17.36
CA ARG A 72 -5.26 16.08 18.27
C ARG A 72 -6.73 15.67 18.24
N ILE A 73 -7.28 15.37 17.06
CA ILE A 73 -8.65 14.86 16.93
C ILE A 73 -8.79 13.51 17.62
N LEU A 74 -7.87 12.58 17.38
CA LEU A 74 -7.89 11.25 18.00
C LEU A 74 -7.79 11.32 19.54
N LYS A 75 -6.95 12.21 20.08
CA LYS A 75 -6.82 12.42 21.53
C LYS A 75 -8.07 13.04 22.16
N ASN A 76 -8.71 13.97 21.46
CA ASN A 76 -9.92 14.66 21.94
C ASN A 76 -11.22 13.88 21.65
N SER A 77 -11.11 12.67 21.09
CA SER A 77 -12.26 11.85 20.66
C SER A 77 -13.12 11.31 21.82
N ARG A 78 -12.66 11.42 23.08
CA ARG A 78 -13.45 11.07 24.27
C ARG A 78 -14.39 12.19 24.75
N ALA A 79 -14.19 13.43 24.27
CA ALA A 79 -14.90 14.61 24.80
C ALA A 79 -16.22 14.93 24.07
N LYS A 80 -16.56 14.20 23.01
CA LYS A 80 -17.83 14.37 22.29
C LYS A 80 -18.53 13.02 22.21
N ASP A 81 -19.54 12.85 23.07
CA ASP A 81 -20.58 11.83 22.88
C ASP A 81 -21.20 12.02 21.50
N SER A 82 -20.79 11.18 20.54
CA SER A 82 -21.40 11.15 19.23
C SER A 82 -22.80 10.56 19.39
N LYS A 83 -23.81 11.43 19.52
CA LYS A 83 -25.24 11.06 19.59
C LYS A 83 -25.69 10.23 18.38
N THR A 84 -24.91 10.20 17.29
CA THR A 84 -25.03 9.29 16.15
C THR A 84 -23.63 9.01 15.57
N GLY A 85 -23.23 7.72 15.46
CA GLY A 85 -21.97 7.29 14.82
C GLY A 85 -20.84 6.84 15.77
N ILE A 86 -19.78 6.24 15.20
CA ILE A 86 -18.58 5.77 15.93
C ILE A 86 -17.60 6.92 16.22
N SER A 87 -16.93 6.86 17.37
CA SER A 87 -15.89 7.83 17.74
C SER A 87 -14.74 7.84 16.71
N PRO A 88 -14.11 9.00 16.40
CA PRO A 88 -12.99 9.05 15.46
C PRO A 88 -11.83 8.12 15.83
N LEU A 89 -11.59 7.91 17.13
CA LEU A 89 -10.61 6.95 17.62
C LEU A 89 -11.02 5.49 17.33
N ALA A 90 -12.31 5.16 17.49
CA ALA A 90 -12.83 3.84 17.18
C ALA A 90 -12.77 3.57 15.67
N ALA A 91 -13.11 4.56 14.83
CA ALA A 91 -12.97 4.47 13.37
C ALA A 91 -11.52 4.24 12.95
N PHE A 92 -10.57 4.95 13.58
CA PHE A 92 -9.14 4.77 13.34
C PHE A 92 -8.65 3.35 13.69
N PHE A 93 -9.01 2.84 14.87
CA PHE A 93 -8.64 1.48 15.26
C PHE A 93 -9.28 0.42 14.38
N LEU A 94 -10.56 0.59 14.01
CA LEU A 94 -11.24 -0.31 13.09
C LEU A 94 -10.54 -0.35 11.73
N SER A 95 -10.22 0.82 11.17
CA SER A 95 -9.48 0.91 9.89
C SER A 95 -8.09 0.28 9.99
N THR A 96 -7.38 0.50 11.10
CA THR A 96 -6.05 -0.07 11.34
C THR A 96 -6.11 -1.59 11.47
N ALA A 97 -7.08 -2.12 12.20
CA ALA A 97 -7.27 -3.56 12.40
C ALA A 97 -7.52 -4.30 11.08
N MET A 98 -8.24 -3.68 10.13
CA MET A 98 -8.46 -4.26 8.80
C MET A 98 -7.19 -4.29 7.94
N ARG A 99 -6.20 -3.44 8.22
CA ARG A 99 -4.96 -3.29 7.41
C ARG A 99 -3.73 -3.95 8.03
N VAL A 100 -3.75 -4.21 9.34
CA VAL A 100 -2.64 -4.84 10.07
C VAL A 100 -2.99 -6.29 10.35
N GLY A 101 -2.28 -7.22 9.71
CA GLY A 101 -2.50 -8.65 9.88
C GLY A 101 -1.24 -9.50 9.64
N PRO A 102 -1.36 -10.83 9.78
CA PRO A 102 -0.24 -11.76 9.57
C PRO A 102 0.36 -11.66 8.16
N GLY A 103 -0.45 -11.28 7.16
CA GLY A 103 0.02 -11.02 5.80
C GLY A 103 1.07 -9.91 5.73
N ASN A 104 0.98 -8.86 6.54
CA ASN A 104 1.97 -7.79 6.56
C ASN A 104 3.30 -8.27 7.13
N ILE A 105 3.28 -9.15 8.15
CA ILE A 105 4.49 -9.72 8.76
C ILE A 105 5.19 -10.65 7.77
N LEU A 106 4.45 -11.52 7.10
CA LEU A 106 4.97 -12.40 6.05
C LEU A 106 5.50 -11.58 4.87
N GLY A 107 4.79 -10.53 4.46
CA GLY A 107 5.21 -9.63 3.39
C GLY A 107 6.51 -8.89 3.70
N VAL A 108 6.65 -8.33 4.90
CA VAL A 108 7.90 -7.67 5.35
C VAL A 108 9.04 -8.68 5.39
N THR A 109 8.82 -9.86 5.98
CA THR A 109 9.84 -10.92 6.05
C THR A 109 10.27 -11.37 4.65
N GLY A 110 9.32 -11.57 3.73
CA GLY A 110 9.59 -11.92 2.33
C GLY A 110 10.37 -10.84 1.60
N ALA A 111 9.96 -9.57 1.72
CA ALA A 111 10.63 -8.45 1.10
C ALA A 111 12.09 -8.28 1.58
N VAL A 112 12.33 -8.45 2.89
CA VAL A 112 13.69 -8.39 3.45
C VAL A 112 14.51 -9.62 3.07
N SER A 113 13.89 -10.81 2.98
CA SER A 113 14.59 -12.04 2.60
C SER A 113 15.07 -12.00 1.14
N VAL A 114 14.27 -11.42 0.24
CA VAL A 114 14.58 -11.33 -1.20
C VAL A 114 15.40 -10.07 -1.51
N GLY A 115 15.04 -8.93 -0.95
CA GLY A 115 15.66 -7.62 -1.26
C GLY A 115 16.75 -7.17 -0.30
N GLY A 116 17.03 -7.95 0.76
CA GLY A 116 17.97 -7.59 1.82
C GLY A 116 17.45 -6.50 2.77
N PRO A 117 18.29 -6.04 3.72
CA PRO A 117 17.87 -5.08 4.74
C PRO A 117 17.47 -3.71 4.19
N GLY A 118 17.94 -3.36 2.98
CA GLY A 118 17.59 -2.10 2.30
C GLY A 118 16.10 -1.99 1.95
N ALA A 119 15.36 -3.11 1.91
CA ALA A 119 13.93 -3.11 1.65
C ALA A 119 13.14 -2.29 2.68
N LEU A 120 13.56 -2.27 3.95
CA LEU A 120 12.88 -1.53 5.02
C LEU A 120 12.85 -0.02 4.75
N LEU A 121 13.95 0.53 4.24
CA LEU A 121 14.04 1.95 3.88
C LEU A 121 13.04 2.28 2.78
N TRP A 122 12.95 1.43 1.75
CA TRP A 122 12.00 1.63 0.65
C TRP A 122 10.55 1.46 1.09
N MET A 123 10.26 0.57 2.04
CA MET A 123 8.92 0.43 2.62
C MET A 123 8.48 1.68 3.38
N TRP A 124 9.38 2.34 4.12
CA TRP A 124 9.05 3.60 4.79
C TRP A 124 8.82 4.75 3.81
N ILE A 125 9.65 4.84 2.75
CA ILE A 125 9.48 5.84 1.69
C ILE A 125 8.14 5.64 0.97
N SER A 126 7.81 4.41 0.58
CA SER A 126 6.54 4.12 -0.10
C SER A 126 5.34 4.37 0.81
N ALA A 127 5.42 4.01 2.09
CA ALA A 127 4.38 4.32 3.08
C ALA A 127 4.17 5.83 3.24
N PHE A 128 5.26 6.62 3.24
CA PHE A 128 5.19 8.07 3.34
C PHE A 128 4.41 8.70 2.19
N PHE A 129 4.70 8.31 0.95
CA PHE A 129 3.97 8.80 -0.22
C PHE A 129 2.55 8.21 -0.31
N GLY A 130 2.37 6.95 0.11
CA GLY A 130 1.07 6.28 0.15
C GLY A 130 0.06 6.94 1.09
N MET A 131 0.51 7.59 2.17
CA MET A 131 -0.37 8.37 3.05
C MET A 131 -1.11 9.50 2.30
N ALA A 132 -0.45 10.16 1.35
CA ALA A 132 -1.09 11.23 0.56
C ALA A 132 -2.15 10.65 -0.39
N THR A 133 -1.87 9.52 -1.04
CA THR A 133 -2.83 8.82 -1.90
C THR A 133 -4.05 8.35 -1.11
N ALA A 134 -3.86 7.72 0.06
CA ALA A 134 -4.95 7.27 0.92
C ALA A 134 -5.83 8.43 1.42
N PHE A 135 -5.23 9.60 1.66
CA PHE A 135 -5.98 10.81 2.02
C PHE A 135 -6.87 11.29 0.87
N VAL A 136 -6.34 11.33 -0.36
CA VAL A 136 -7.11 11.71 -1.55
C VAL A 136 -8.25 10.72 -1.80
N GLU A 137 -7.98 9.42 -1.73
CA GLU A 137 -8.97 8.36 -1.87
C GLU A 137 -10.13 8.52 -0.86
N SER A 138 -9.80 8.73 0.42
CA SER A 138 -10.81 8.92 1.47
C SER A 138 -11.60 10.22 1.33
N THR A 139 -11.00 11.25 0.70
CA THR A 139 -11.67 12.54 0.46
C THR A 139 -12.57 12.46 -0.77
N LEU A 140 -12.20 11.70 -1.79
CA LEU A 140 -12.98 11.53 -3.01
C LEU A 140 -14.15 10.54 -2.86
N SER A 141 -14.03 9.62 -1.89
CA SER A 141 -15.07 8.64 -1.54
C SER A 141 -16.21 9.22 -0.70
N GLN A 142 -15.97 10.36 -0.04
CA GLN A 142 -17.00 11.12 0.71
C GLN A 142 -17.86 11.95 -0.23
#